data_AF-A0A1X7U5M3-F1
#
_entry.id   AF-A0A1X7U5M3-F1
#
_cell.length_a   1.000
_cell.length_b   1.000
_cell.length_c   1.000
_cell.angle_alpha   90.00
_cell.angle_beta   90.00
_cell.angle_gamma   90.00
#
_symmetry.space_group_name_H-M   'P 1'
#
loop_
_entity.id
_entity.type
_entity.pdbx_description
1 polymer ?
#
loop_
_entity_poly.entity_id
_entity_poly.type
_entity_poly.pdbx_seq_one_letter_code
_entity_poly.pdbx_strand_id
1 'polypeptide(L)'
;MTDHSASCGGKCILIDDTKVCGFTSVLCFKCIKCSHCFKVKSSQKVKRNDGTVKWAVNLAAVLGQISTGGGHSRLNQTLATMAVPGVKKKLYSQTEKYLGDEMKQQLVKCMADNAEHEKNHAIEIDSFHQRIPAIKVIVDGGWSKRTHKHSYNAMSGVAVIFGHYTKKLLFLSVRNKFCSICAIHDNKNADPPTCRCYKNWNGSSSAMETDIICEGYRMSETLYNIRYMFVIGDADS
;
A
#
# COMPACT_ATOMS: atom_id res chain seq x y z
N MET A 1 -16.89 -6.23 25.75
CA MET A 1 -18.27 -6.20 26.27
C MET A 1 -18.30 -5.19 27.37
N THR A 2 -19.06 -4.11 27.20
CA THR A 2 -19.21 -3.06 28.22
C THR A 2 -19.78 -3.66 29.52
N ASP A 3 -19.16 -3.29 30.65
CA ASP A 3 -19.29 -3.84 32.02
C ASP A 3 -20.70 -4.10 32.57
N HIS A 4 -21.75 -3.68 31.88
CA HIS A 4 -23.12 -3.83 32.36
C HIS A 4 -23.58 -5.30 32.49
N SER A 5 -23.24 -6.15 31.52
CA SER A 5 -23.64 -7.57 31.59
C SER A 5 -22.93 -8.31 32.73
N ALA A 6 -21.68 -7.95 33.00
CA ALA A 6 -20.87 -8.51 34.08
C ALA A 6 -21.35 -8.07 35.47
N SER A 7 -21.84 -6.83 35.60
CA SER A 7 -22.30 -6.25 36.88
C SER A 7 -23.77 -6.56 37.21
N CYS A 8 -24.67 -6.53 36.24
CA CYS A 8 -26.11 -6.72 36.48
C CYS A 8 -26.55 -8.20 36.46
N GLY A 9 -25.83 -9.04 35.73
CA GLY A 9 -26.19 -10.44 35.46
C GLY A 9 -27.47 -10.63 34.63
N GLY A 10 -28.03 -9.54 34.11
CA GLY A 10 -29.25 -9.56 33.28
C GLY A 10 -28.95 -9.80 31.79
N LYS A 11 -29.86 -10.50 31.10
CA LYS A 11 -29.79 -10.64 29.64
C LYS A 11 -30.03 -9.29 28.97
N CYS A 12 -29.15 -8.95 28.02
CA CYS A 12 -29.24 -7.72 27.22
C CYS A 12 -29.72 -8.08 25.81
N ILE A 13 -30.72 -7.33 25.31
CA ILE A 13 -31.26 -7.49 23.95
C ILE A 13 -30.87 -6.29 23.09
N LEU A 14 -30.56 -6.53 21.82
CA LEU A 14 -30.36 -5.47 20.84
C LEU A 14 -31.73 -4.88 20.49
N ILE A 15 -31.88 -3.57 20.65
CA ILE A 15 -33.14 -2.86 20.38
C ILE A 15 -33.07 -1.95 19.15
N ASP A 16 -31.87 -1.55 18.75
CA ASP A 16 -31.65 -0.69 17.58
C ASP A 16 -30.20 -0.85 17.05
N ASP A 17 -30.06 -0.69 15.73
CA ASP A 17 -28.78 -0.66 15.00
C ASP A 17 -28.77 0.56 14.08
N THR A 18 -28.02 1.58 14.50
CA THR A 18 -27.85 2.80 13.70
C THR A 18 -26.53 2.76 12.95
N LYS A 19 -26.60 2.68 11.61
CA LYS A 19 -25.42 2.78 10.73
C LYS A 19 -24.77 4.17 10.82
N VAL A 20 -23.45 4.20 11.02
CA VAL A 20 -22.66 5.43 11.16
C VAL A 20 -21.86 5.74 9.90
N CYS A 21 -20.96 4.82 9.49
CA CYS A 21 -20.02 5.08 8.40
C CYS A 21 -19.43 3.77 7.86
N GLY A 22 -19.66 3.46 6.59
CA GLY A 22 -19.20 2.21 5.99
C GLY A 22 -19.81 1.02 6.72
N PHE A 23 -18.98 0.17 7.32
CA PHE A 23 -19.39 -1.00 8.12
C PHE A 23 -19.53 -0.71 9.62
N THR A 24 -19.39 0.54 10.05
CA THR A 24 -19.55 0.90 11.45
C THR A 24 -21.00 1.25 11.76
N SER A 25 -21.50 0.70 12.87
CA SER A 25 -22.79 0.99 13.48
C SER A 25 -22.65 1.31 14.97
N VAL A 26 -23.66 1.97 15.52
CA VAL A 26 -23.92 2.01 16.96
C VAL A 26 -25.05 1.04 17.26
N LEU A 27 -24.72 0.03 18.07
CA LEU A 27 -25.64 -0.98 18.56
C LEU A 27 -26.21 -0.51 19.90
N CYS A 28 -27.54 -0.43 20.00
CA CYS A 28 -28.24 -0.03 21.20
C CYS A 28 -28.79 -1.28 21.90
N PHE A 29 -28.39 -1.50 23.15
CA PHE A 29 -28.84 -2.63 23.96
C PHE A 29 -29.72 -2.17 25.12
N LYS A 30 -30.71 -2.99 25.47
CA LYS A 30 -31.54 -2.85 26.69
C LYS A 30 -31.39 -4.08 27.57
N CYS A 31 -31.12 -3.87 28.85
CA CYS A 31 -31.12 -4.93 29.85
C CYS A 31 -32.56 -5.26 30.25
N ILE A 32 -32.96 -6.53 30.19
CA ILE A 32 -34.32 -6.96 30.55
C ILE A 32 -34.59 -6.82 32.06
N LYS A 33 -33.55 -7.02 32.89
CA LYS A 33 -33.68 -7.04 34.35
C LYS A 33 -33.85 -5.65 34.96
N CYS A 34 -33.02 -4.69 34.57
CA CYS A 34 -33.01 -3.34 35.14
C CYS A 34 -33.45 -2.24 34.17
N SER A 35 -33.86 -2.60 32.94
CA SER A 35 -34.25 -1.66 31.88
C SER A 35 -33.19 -0.63 31.46
N HIS A 36 -31.93 -0.78 31.91
CA HIS A 36 -30.84 0.10 31.51
C HIS A 36 -30.54 -0.04 30.00
N CYS A 37 -30.38 1.09 29.33
CA CYS A 37 -30.02 1.16 27.91
C CYS A 37 -28.60 1.66 27.74
N PHE A 38 -27.80 0.98 26.93
CA PHE A 38 -26.42 1.39 26.63
C PHE A 38 -26.09 1.19 25.16
N LYS A 39 -25.09 1.94 24.68
CA LYS A 39 -24.68 1.97 23.27
C LYS A 39 -23.27 1.43 23.11
N VAL A 40 -23.07 0.55 22.14
CA VAL A 40 -21.78 -0.03 21.79
C VAL A 40 -21.48 0.24 20.33
N LYS A 41 -20.28 0.75 20.02
CA LYS A 41 -19.82 0.91 18.64
C LYS A 41 -19.33 -0.44 18.12
N SER A 42 -19.73 -0.82 16.90
CA SER A 42 -19.31 -2.10 16.30
C SER A 42 -17.83 -2.14 15.90
N SER A 43 -17.15 -0.99 15.84
CA SER A 43 -15.73 -0.88 15.52
C SER A 43 -15.05 0.19 16.36
N GLN A 44 -13.76 0.02 16.60
CA GLN A 44 -12.91 1.05 17.19
C GLN A 44 -12.46 2.07 16.14
N LYS A 45 -11.99 3.24 16.62
CA LYS A 45 -11.38 4.28 15.79
C LYS A 45 -9.86 4.15 15.85
N VAL A 46 -9.21 4.30 14.71
CA VAL A 46 -7.76 4.40 14.56
C VAL A 46 -7.42 5.85 14.27
N LYS A 47 -6.45 6.41 15.00
CA LYS A 47 -5.97 7.77 14.84
C LYS A 47 -4.56 7.75 14.27
N ARG A 48 -4.33 8.55 13.23
CA ARG A 48 -3.00 8.79 12.65
C ARG A 48 -2.31 9.97 13.34
N ASN A 49 -0.99 10.04 13.20
CA ASN A 49 -0.16 11.13 13.73
C ASN A 49 -0.58 12.51 13.19
N ASP A 50 -1.14 12.59 11.98
CA ASP A 50 -1.69 13.81 11.38
C ASP A 50 -3.07 14.23 11.95
N GLY A 51 -3.58 13.50 12.95
CA GLY A 51 -4.89 13.74 13.55
C GLY A 51 -6.07 13.11 12.81
N THR A 52 -5.86 12.50 11.64
CA THR A 52 -6.92 11.83 10.88
C THR A 52 -7.46 10.63 11.65
N VAL A 53 -8.79 10.51 11.71
CA VAL A 53 -9.47 9.42 12.40
C VAL A 53 -10.28 8.58 11.43
N LYS A 54 -10.08 7.27 11.44
CA LYS A 54 -10.79 6.29 10.60
C LYS A 54 -11.36 5.16 11.46
N TRP A 55 -12.37 4.46 10.95
CA TRP A 55 -12.92 3.28 11.62
C TRP A 55 -12.12 2.03 11.22
N ALA A 56 -11.68 1.25 12.20
CA ALA A 56 -10.83 0.07 12.00
C ALA A 56 -11.45 -0.93 11.02
N VAL A 57 -12.75 -1.20 11.12
CA VAL A 57 -13.46 -2.13 10.22
C VAL A 57 -13.42 -1.69 8.75
N ASN A 58 -13.50 -0.39 8.47
CA ASN A 58 -13.42 0.12 7.10
C ASN A 58 -11.99 0.00 6.56
N LEU A 59 -10.99 0.25 7.40
CA LEU A 59 -9.58 0.03 7.05
C LEU A 59 -9.33 -1.44 6.73
N ALA A 60 -9.78 -2.36 7.61
CA ALA A 60 -9.60 -3.80 7.43
C ALA A 60 -10.27 -4.31 6.15
N ALA A 61 -11.49 -3.87 5.85
CA ALA A 61 -12.20 -4.28 4.65
C ALA A 61 -11.49 -3.83 3.37
N VAL A 62 -10.99 -2.59 3.33
CA VAL A 62 -10.26 -2.07 2.17
C VAL A 62 -8.88 -2.71 2.05
N LEU A 63 -8.16 -2.87 3.17
CA LEU A 63 -6.88 -3.57 3.21
C LEU A 63 -7.00 -5.00 2.69
N GLY A 64 -8.01 -5.75 3.13
CA GLY A 64 -8.26 -7.12 2.67
C GLY A 64 -8.48 -7.21 1.16
N GLN A 65 -9.11 -6.20 0.55
CA GLN A 65 -9.25 -6.14 -0.90
C GLN A 65 -7.92 -5.84 -1.59
N ILE A 66 -7.17 -4.83 -1.12
CA ILE A 66 -5.83 -4.52 -1.67
C ILE A 66 -4.93 -5.75 -1.63
N SER A 67 -4.87 -6.45 -0.50
CA SER A 67 -4.04 -7.64 -0.31
C SER A 67 -4.42 -8.82 -1.20
N THR A 68 -5.66 -8.88 -1.69
CA THR A 68 -6.16 -9.97 -2.55
C THR A 68 -6.30 -9.57 -4.02
N GLY A 69 -5.77 -8.39 -4.40
CA GLY A 69 -5.92 -7.84 -5.75
C GLY A 69 -7.37 -7.44 -6.09
N GLY A 70 -8.20 -7.24 -5.08
CA GLY A 70 -9.56 -6.76 -5.18
C GLY A 70 -9.66 -5.24 -5.16
N GLY A 71 -10.84 -4.74 -5.54
CA GLY A 71 -11.18 -3.32 -5.52
C GLY A 71 -12.58 -3.08 -4.99
N HIS A 72 -13.03 -1.84 -5.04
CA HIS A 72 -14.37 -1.43 -4.58
C HIS A 72 -15.50 -2.29 -5.16
N SER A 73 -15.47 -2.59 -6.46
CA SER A 73 -16.49 -3.40 -7.13
C SER A 73 -16.52 -4.83 -6.58
N ARG A 74 -15.36 -5.46 -6.41
CA ARG A 74 -15.23 -6.83 -5.87
C ARG A 74 -15.71 -6.91 -4.42
N LEU A 75 -15.38 -5.90 -3.61
CA LEU A 75 -15.90 -5.79 -2.25
C LEU A 75 -17.43 -5.75 -2.23
N ASN A 76 -18.02 -4.85 -3.03
CA ASN A 76 -19.47 -4.70 -3.06
C ASN A 76 -20.19 -5.93 -3.63
N GLN A 77 -19.60 -6.63 -4.60
CA GLN A 77 -20.12 -7.91 -5.09
C GLN A 77 -20.14 -8.97 -3.99
N THR A 78 -19.04 -9.11 -3.25
CA THR A 78 -18.92 -10.06 -2.13
C THR A 78 -19.93 -9.74 -1.02
N LEU A 79 -20.18 -8.46 -0.76
CA LEU A 79 -21.17 -8.06 0.25
C LEU A 79 -22.61 -8.30 -0.23
N ALA A 80 -22.88 -8.08 -1.51
CA ALA A 80 -24.19 -8.31 -2.09
C ALA A 80 -24.61 -9.79 -2.01
N THR A 81 -23.68 -10.73 -2.22
CA THR A 81 -23.98 -12.17 -2.08
C THR A 81 -24.31 -12.57 -0.63
N MET A 82 -23.83 -11.80 0.35
CA MET A 82 -24.14 -11.97 1.77
C MET A 82 -25.37 -11.16 2.23
N ALA A 83 -26.07 -10.47 1.32
CA ALA A 83 -27.11 -9.50 1.64
C ALA A 83 -26.66 -8.37 2.58
N VAL A 84 -25.37 -8.02 2.55
CA VAL A 84 -24.78 -6.91 3.33
C VAL A 84 -24.72 -5.65 2.46
N PRO A 85 -25.19 -4.48 2.94
CA PRO A 85 -25.10 -3.24 2.18
C PRO A 85 -23.66 -2.84 1.87
N GLY A 86 -23.39 -2.57 0.59
CA GLY A 86 -22.07 -2.17 0.10
C GLY A 86 -21.58 -0.81 0.64
N VAL A 87 -20.30 -0.52 0.37
CA VAL A 87 -19.65 0.75 0.73
C VAL A 87 -19.77 1.75 -0.42
N LYS A 88 -19.91 3.04 -0.11
CA LYS A 88 -19.90 4.11 -1.11
C LYS A 88 -18.49 4.26 -1.70
N LYS A 89 -18.37 4.41 -3.03
CA LYS A 89 -17.09 4.58 -3.74
C LYS A 89 -16.21 5.67 -3.13
N LYS A 90 -16.79 6.81 -2.77
CA LYS A 90 -16.09 7.94 -2.12
C LYS A 90 -15.37 7.51 -0.83
N LEU A 91 -16.05 6.76 0.05
CA LEU A 91 -15.47 6.29 1.30
C LEU A 91 -14.36 5.27 1.04
N TYR A 92 -14.59 4.33 0.11
CA TYR A 92 -13.58 3.36 -0.29
C TYR A 92 -12.31 4.05 -0.78
N SER A 93 -12.42 4.95 -1.76
CA SER A 93 -11.26 5.62 -2.35
C SER A 93 -10.51 6.54 -1.38
N GLN A 94 -11.21 7.18 -0.43
CA GLN A 94 -10.54 7.92 0.66
C GLN A 94 -9.77 7.00 1.62
N THR A 95 -10.30 5.81 1.86
CA THR A 95 -9.69 4.81 2.76
C THR A 95 -8.51 4.12 2.07
N GLU A 96 -8.65 3.78 0.79
CA GLU A 96 -7.60 3.25 -0.07
C GLU A 96 -6.42 4.22 -0.17
N LYS A 97 -6.68 5.51 -0.43
CA LYS A 97 -5.63 6.54 -0.43
C LYS A 97 -4.90 6.62 0.90
N TYR A 98 -5.65 6.62 2.01
CA TYR A 98 -5.08 6.65 3.36
C TYR A 98 -4.17 5.43 3.60
N LEU A 99 -4.62 4.22 3.26
CA LEU A 99 -3.81 3.00 3.41
C LEU A 99 -2.58 3.03 2.50
N GLY A 100 -2.73 3.49 1.25
CA GLY A 100 -1.61 3.59 0.30
C GLY A 100 -0.53 4.55 0.77
N ASP A 101 -0.92 5.71 1.33
CA ASP A 101 0.03 6.66 1.90
C ASP A 101 0.76 6.05 3.12
N GLU A 102 0.08 5.26 3.98
CA GLU A 102 0.75 4.56 5.09
C GLU A 102 1.66 3.42 4.66
N MET A 103 1.22 2.60 3.71
CA MET A 103 2.06 1.55 3.14
C MET A 103 3.34 2.13 2.56
N LYS A 104 3.24 3.27 1.86
CA LYS A 104 4.42 3.97 1.33
C LYS A 104 5.35 4.45 2.44
N GLN A 105 4.83 5.03 3.52
CA GLN A 105 5.65 5.47 4.64
C GLN A 105 6.38 4.31 5.32
N GLN A 106 5.68 3.18 5.53
CA GLN A 106 6.30 1.99 6.12
C GLN A 106 7.34 1.38 5.18
N LEU A 107 7.06 1.33 3.87
CA LEU A 107 8.01 0.83 2.87
C LEU A 107 9.34 1.57 2.90
N VAL A 108 9.31 2.91 2.95
CA VAL A 108 10.54 3.73 3.01
C VAL A 108 11.34 3.45 4.28
N LYS A 109 10.67 3.32 5.43
CA LYS A 109 11.34 2.98 6.70
C LYS A 109 11.99 1.59 6.63
N CYS A 110 11.24 0.59 6.19
CA CYS A 110 11.78 -0.76 6.05
C CYS A 110 12.99 -0.81 5.11
N MET A 111 12.97 -0.08 3.99
CA MET A 111 14.14 -0.02 3.09
C MET A 111 15.36 0.62 3.75
N ALA A 112 15.17 1.68 4.55
CA ALA A 112 16.25 2.31 5.31
C ALA A 112 16.85 1.36 6.36
N ASP A 113 15.99 0.68 7.14
CA ASP A 113 16.42 -0.30 8.15
C ASP A 113 17.18 -1.46 7.49
N ASN A 114 16.69 -1.95 6.34
CA ASN A 114 17.37 -3.01 5.58
C ASN A 114 18.74 -2.55 5.04
N ALA A 115 18.84 -1.31 4.57
CA ALA A 115 20.09 -0.74 4.08
C ALA A 115 21.12 -0.57 5.20
N GLU A 116 20.69 -0.21 6.41
CA GLU A 116 21.55 -0.16 7.59
C GLU A 116 22.10 -1.54 7.94
N HIS A 117 21.29 -2.59 7.85
CA HIS A 117 21.74 -3.97 8.09
C HIS A 117 22.79 -4.42 7.06
N GLU A 118 22.59 -4.12 5.77
CA GLU A 118 23.58 -4.40 4.71
C GLU A 118 24.88 -3.61 4.94
N LYS A 119 24.76 -2.35 5.34
CA LYS A 119 25.91 -1.49 5.65
C LYS A 119 26.74 -2.05 6.80
N ASN A 120 26.09 -2.43 7.90
CA ASN A 120 26.77 -2.98 9.07
C ASN A 120 27.49 -4.28 8.71
N HIS A 121 26.83 -5.16 7.94
CA HIS A 121 27.48 -6.38 7.46
C HIS A 121 28.71 -6.08 6.59
N ALA A 122 28.62 -5.11 5.68
CA ALA A 122 29.75 -4.71 4.84
C ALA A 122 30.94 -4.19 5.67
N ILE A 123 30.68 -3.45 6.75
CA ILE A 123 31.70 -2.98 7.69
C ILE A 123 32.35 -4.16 8.43
N GLU A 124 31.55 -5.13 8.90
CA GLU A 124 32.03 -6.31 9.61
C GLU A 124 33.00 -7.17 8.77
N ILE A 125 32.75 -7.28 7.47
CA ILE A 125 33.60 -8.06 6.54
C ILE A 125 34.70 -7.23 5.88
N ASP A 126 34.90 -5.98 6.31
CA ASP A 126 35.84 -5.01 5.73
C ASP A 126 35.67 -4.81 4.19
N SER A 127 34.42 -4.84 3.72
CA SER A 127 34.07 -4.64 2.31
C SER A 127 33.84 -3.16 2.02
N PHE A 128 34.87 -2.49 1.50
CA PHE A 128 34.82 -1.07 1.17
C PHE A 128 35.29 -0.78 -0.25
N HIS A 129 34.71 0.25 -0.85
CA HIS A 129 35.22 0.87 -2.07
C HIS A 129 35.37 2.37 -1.84
N GLN A 130 36.61 2.87 -1.87
CA GLN A 130 36.93 4.28 -1.59
C GLN A 130 36.37 4.77 -0.23
N ARG A 131 36.52 3.97 0.83
CA ARG A 131 36.02 4.24 2.19
C ARG A 131 34.49 4.23 2.36
N ILE A 132 33.74 3.86 1.33
CA ILE A 132 32.29 3.68 1.40
C ILE A 132 31.98 2.17 1.48
N PRO A 133 31.12 1.71 2.40
CA PRO A 133 30.70 0.31 2.47
C PRO A 133 30.18 -0.18 1.13
N ALA A 134 30.79 -1.26 0.63
CA ALA A 134 30.52 -1.82 -0.68
C ALA A 134 29.72 -3.12 -0.57
N ILE A 135 28.57 -3.18 -1.24
CA ILE A 135 27.68 -4.35 -1.19
C ILE A 135 27.39 -4.93 -2.57
N LYS A 136 26.95 -6.20 -2.56
CA LYS A 136 26.37 -6.88 -3.71
C LYS A 136 24.86 -6.75 -3.63
N VAL A 137 24.21 -6.58 -4.77
CA VAL A 137 22.75 -6.44 -4.86
C VAL A 137 22.16 -7.43 -5.84
N ILE A 138 20.90 -7.79 -5.61
CA ILE A 138 20.08 -8.59 -6.51
C ILE A 138 19.01 -7.67 -7.07
N VAL A 139 18.76 -7.72 -8.37
CA VAL A 139 17.77 -6.90 -9.05
C VAL A 139 16.74 -7.77 -9.75
N ASP A 140 15.53 -7.24 -9.88
CA ASP A 140 14.42 -7.88 -10.59
C ASP A 140 13.47 -6.81 -11.14
N GLY A 141 12.81 -7.14 -12.25
CA GLY A 141 11.93 -6.28 -13.02
C GLY A 141 10.55 -6.90 -13.23
N GLY A 142 9.51 -6.08 -13.22
CA GLY A 142 8.14 -6.51 -13.45
C GLY A 142 7.40 -5.56 -14.37
N TRP A 143 6.66 -6.10 -15.35
CA TRP A 143 5.85 -5.31 -16.26
C TRP A 143 4.37 -5.59 -16.09
N SER A 144 3.55 -4.55 -16.29
CA SER A 144 2.09 -4.66 -16.19
C SER A 144 1.45 -5.49 -17.31
N LYS A 145 2.24 -5.88 -18.32
CA LYS A 145 1.79 -6.67 -19.46
C LYS A 145 2.84 -7.73 -19.76
N ARG A 146 2.44 -9.01 -19.71
CA ARG A 146 3.26 -10.11 -20.22
C ARG A 146 3.29 -10.08 -21.73
N THR A 147 4.47 -10.24 -22.32
CA THR A 147 4.65 -10.13 -23.76
C THR A 147 5.46 -11.32 -24.26
N HIS A 148 4.96 -12.01 -25.29
CA HIS A 148 5.69 -13.09 -25.95
C HIS A 148 6.25 -12.57 -27.28
N LYS A 149 7.58 -12.36 -27.31
CA LYS A 149 8.45 -12.09 -28.48
C LYS A 149 8.12 -10.91 -29.42
N HIS A 150 6.95 -10.27 -29.34
CA HIS A 150 6.49 -9.34 -30.40
C HIS A 150 5.86 -8.02 -29.96
N SER A 151 5.69 -7.72 -28.66
CA SER A 151 5.18 -6.39 -28.26
C SER A 151 5.76 -5.88 -26.95
N TYR A 152 6.90 -5.19 -26.94
CA TYR A 152 7.48 -4.59 -25.73
C TYR A 152 6.81 -3.26 -25.34
N ASN A 153 5.48 -3.27 -25.20
CA ASN A 153 4.65 -2.06 -25.04
C ASN A 153 3.90 -1.98 -23.70
N ALA A 154 4.48 -2.55 -22.63
CA ALA A 154 3.94 -2.39 -21.29
C ALA A 154 3.85 -0.89 -20.91
N MET A 155 2.70 -0.49 -20.36
CA MET A 155 2.46 0.90 -19.98
C MET A 155 3.07 1.23 -18.62
N SER A 156 3.34 0.23 -17.79
CA SER A 156 4.01 0.40 -16.51
C SER A 156 5.02 -0.72 -16.29
N GLY A 157 6.13 -0.36 -15.65
CA GLY A 157 7.16 -1.26 -15.17
C GLY A 157 7.55 -0.89 -13.74
N VAL A 158 7.91 -1.89 -12.96
CA VAL A 158 8.50 -1.77 -11.62
C VAL A 158 9.84 -2.46 -11.67
N ALA A 159 10.82 -1.95 -10.93
CA ALA A 159 12.02 -2.71 -10.65
C ALA A 159 12.45 -2.47 -9.20
N VAL A 160 13.16 -3.45 -8.69
CA VAL A 160 13.50 -3.57 -7.28
C VAL A 160 14.98 -3.93 -7.13
N ILE A 161 15.57 -3.46 -6.05
CA ILE A 161 16.93 -3.80 -5.65
C ILE A 161 16.85 -4.41 -4.25
N PHE A 162 17.37 -5.62 -4.11
CA PHE A 162 17.52 -6.33 -2.85
C PHE A 162 18.98 -6.39 -2.42
N GLY A 163 19.21 -6.33 -1.12
CA GLY A 163 20.52 -6.60 -0.55
C GLY A 163 20.86 -8.08 -0.68
N HIS A 164 22.08 -8.38 -1.15
CA HIS A 164 22.48 -9.78 -1.35
C HIS A 164 22.60 -10.54 -0.03
N TYR A 165 23.00 -9.90 1.07
CA TYR A 165 23.20 -10.58 2.34
C TYR A 165 21.86 -10.79 3.07
N THR A 166 21.12 -9.70 3.28
CA THR A 166 19.84 -9.69 3.99
C THR A 166 18.71 -10.33 3.19
N LYS A 167 18.82 -10.35 1.85
CA LYS A 167 17.74 -10.71 0.92
C LYS A 167 16.50 -9.81 1.07
N LYS A 168 16.70 -8.58 1.57
CA LYS A 168 15.62 -7.62 1.82
C LYS A 168 15.70 -6.42 0.87
N LEU A 169 14.55 -5.78 0.67
CA LEU A 169 14.38 -4.69 -0.29
C LEU A 169 15.15 -3.44 0.18
N LEU A 170 15.94 -2.86 -0.73
CA LEU A 170 16.70 -1.62 -0.55
C LEU A 170 16.16 -0.46 -1.39
N PHE A 171 15.61 -0.78 -2.57
CA PHE A 171 15.09 0.22 -3.49
C PHE A 171 13.92 -0.34 -4.30
N LEU A 172 12.91 0.51 -4.55
CA LEU A 172 11.79 0.21 -5.42
C LEU A 172 11.36 1.49 -6.12
N SER A 173 11.18 1.42 -7.43
CA SER A 173 10.61 2.52 -8.20
C SER A 173 9.71 2.00 -9.31
N VAL A 174 8.84 2.89 -9.81
CA VAL A 174 7.85 2.56 -10.85
C VAL A 174 7.97 3.58 -11.98
N ARG A 175 7.97 3.07 -13.21
CA ARG A 175 7.88 3.88 -14.43
C ARG A 175 6.54 3.63 -15.09
N ASN A 176 5.82 4.70 -15.39
CA ASN A 176 4.48 4.66 -15.93
C ASN A 176 4.33 5.65 -17.10
N LYS A 177 3.83 5.15 -18.22
CA LYS A 177 3.57 5.89 -19.47
C LYS A 177 2.13 6.41 -19.55
N PHE A 178 1.25 5.92 -18.71
CA PHE A 178 -0.19 6.12 -18.83
C PHE A 178 -0.80 6.77 -17.58
N CYS A 179 -1.66 7.77 -17.82
CA CYS A 179 -2.58 8.28 -16.84
C CYS A 179 -3.96 8.32 -17.47
N SER A 180 -4.93 7.60 -16.89
CA SER A 180 -6.29 7.53 -17.42
C SER A 180 -6.98 8.89 -17.42
N ILE A 181 -6.72 9.71 -16.40
CA ILE A 181 -7.31 11.06 -16.31
C ILE A 181 -6.78 11.95 -17.44
N CYS A 182 -5.46 11.96 -17.66
CA CYS A 182 -4.86 12.70 -18.78
C CYS A 182 -5.42 12.22 -20.11
N ALA A 183 -5.40 10.90 -20.37
CA ALA A 183 -5.88 10.34 -21.63
C ALA A 183 -7.34 10.68 -21.94
N ILE A 184 -8.22 10.71 -20.92
CA ILE A 184 -9.63 11.09 -21.10
C ILE A 184 -9.77 12.57 -21.53
N HIS A 185 -8.95 13.46 -20.98
CA HIS A 185 -9.02 14.90 -21.28
C HIS A 185 -8.36 15.23 -22.61
N ASP A 186 -7.23 14.58 -22.90
CA ASP A 186 -6.57 14.63 -24.21
C ASP A 186 -7.55 14.20 -25.32
N ASN A 187 -8.29 13.09 -25.12
CA ASN A 187 -9.32 12.62 -26.07
C ASN A 187 -10.50 13.58 -26.23
N LYS A 188 -10.73 14.48 -25.27
CA LYS A 188 -11.80 15.48 -25.30
C LYS A 188 -11.33 16.85 -25.75
N ASN A 189 -10.05 17.00 -26.12
CA ASN A 189 -9.40 18.29 -26.37
C ASN A 189 -9.67 19.31 -25.24
N ALA A 190 -9.68 18.83 -23.99
CA ALA A 190 -9.91 19.64 -22.81
C ALA A 190 -8.64 19.67 -21.96
N ASP A 191 -8.40 20.78 -21.26
CA ASP A 191 -7.29 20.85 -20.32
C ASP A 191 -7.45 19.80 -19.21
N PRO A 192 -6.39 19.02 -18.91
CA PRO A 192 -6.47 18.01 -17.87
C PRO A 192 -6.68 18.70 -16.51
N PRO A 193 -7.60 18.19 -15.67
CA PRO A 193 -7.78 18.70 -14.33
C PRO A 193 -6.50 18.45 -13.51
N THR A 194 -6.34 19.20 -12.42
CA THR A 194 -5.28 18.98 -11.43
C THR A 194 -5.41 17.58 -10.82
N CYS A 195 -4.77 16.61 -11.46
CA CYS A 195 -4.78 15.21 -11.05
C CYS A 195 -3.44 14.82 -10.43
N ARG A 196 -3.47 13.83 -9.52
CA ARG A 196 -2.25 13.17 -9.05
C ARG A 196 -1.74 12.25 -10.17
N CYS A 197 -1.07 12.85 -11.15
CA CYS A 197 -0.54 12.14 -12.31
C CYS A 197 0.67 11.30 -11.89
N TYR A 198 0.65 10.02 -12.25
CA TYR A 198 1.77 9.10 -12.04
C TYR A 198 2.54 8.82 -13.33
N LYS A 199 2.20 9.48 -14.44
CA LYS A 199 2.96 9.38 -15.69
C LYS A 199 4.31 10.05 -15.48
N ASN A 200 5.38 9.27 -15.56
CA ASN A 200 6.76 9.71 -15.31
C ASN A 200 7.77 9.09 -16.29
N TRP A 201 7.29 8.41 -17.34
CA TRP A 201 8.15 7.72 -18.29
C TRP A 201 7.66 7.89 -19.72
N ASN A 202 8.58 8.28 -20.61
CA ASN A 202 8.32 8.45 -22.03
C ASN A 202 9.19 7.53 -22.91
N GLY A 203 10.11 6.75 -22.31
CA GLY A 203 11.01 5.84 -23.02
C GLY A 203 10.38 4.51 -23.44
N SER A 204 11.20 3.58 -23.94
CA SER A 204 10.77 2.21 -24.26
C SER A 204 10.38 1.45 -22.98
N SER A 205 9.60 0.38 -23.11
CA SER A 205 9.17 -0.39 -21.92
C SER A 205 10.31 -1.24 -21.37
N SER A 206 11.19 -1.74 -22.25
CA SER A 206 12.40 -2.48 -21.85
C SER A 206 13.38 -1.62 -21.05
N ALA A 207 13.51 -0.34 -21.38
CA ALA A 207 14.43 0.56 -20.66
C ALA A 207 13.95 0.97 -19.26
N MET A 208 12.71 0.62 -18.85
CA MET A 208 12.18 0.98 -17.54
C MET A 208 13.00 0.37 -16.40
N GLU A 209 13.34 -0.91 -16.52
CA GLU A 209 14.10 -1.62 -15.50
C GLU A 209 15.49 -1.01 -15.33
N THR A 210 16.24 -0.89 -16.43
CA THR A 210 17.59 -0.32 -16.41
C THR A 210 17.59 1.11 -15.85
N ASP A 211 16.60 1.93 -16.19
CA ASP A 211 16.49 3.29 -15.66
C ASP A 211 16.23 3.32 -14.16
N ILE A 212 15.34 2.46 -13.66
CA ILE A 212 15.06 2.32 -12.22
C ILE A 212 16.29 1.81 -11.47
N ILE A 213 17.01 0.82 -12.01
CA ILE A 213 18.23 0.30 -11.39
C ILE A 213 19.29 1.41 -11.35
N CYS A 214 19.50 2.14 -12.45
CA CYS A 214 20.40 3.29 -12.49
C CYS A 214 20.03 4.37 -11.46
N GLU A 215 18.73 4.66 -11.30
CA GLU A 215 18.22 5.56 -10.26
C GLU A 215 18.61 5.05 -8.86
N GLY A 216 18.33 3.78 -8.57
CA GLY A 216 18.67 3.16 -7.28
C GLY A 216 20.16 3.19 -6.95
N TYR A 217 21.02 2.95 -7.95
CA TYR A 217 22.48 3.06 -7.81
C TYR A 217 22.90 4.48 -7.43
N ARG A 218 22.40 5.51 -8.14
CA ARG A 218 22.71 6.92 -7.86
C ARG A 218 22.21 7.36 -6.48
N MET A 219 21.08 6.82 -6.04
CA MET A 219 20.48 7.17 -4.76
C MET A 219 21.14 6.47 -3.56
N SER A 220 21.75 5.30 -3.75
CA SER A 220 22.29 4.46 -2.67
C SER A 220 23.24 5.20 -1.72
N GLU A 221 24.20 5.94 -2.26
CA GLU A 221 25.18 6.70 -1.48
C GLU A 221 24.53 7.87 -0.74
N THR A 222 23.64 8.61 -1.42
CA THR A 222 22.93 9.76 -0.83
C THR A 222 21.96 9.34 0.27
N LEU A 223 21.24 8.23 0.09
CA LEU A 223 20.22 7.77 1.03
C LEU A 223 20.80 7.01 2.21
N TYR A 224 21.76 6.11 1.96
CA TYR A 224 22.17 5.10 2.94
C TYR A 224 23.68 5.09 3.20
N ASN A 225 24.47 5.86 2.44
CA ASN A 225 25.93 5.84 2.48
C ASN A 225 26.49 4.42 2.28
N ILE A 226 25.98 3.74 1.25
CA ILE A 226 26.44 2.43 0.76
C ILE A 226 26.64 2.52 -0.75
N ARG A 227 27.55 1.72 -1.29
CA ARG A 227 27.84 1.64 -2.71
C ARG A 227 27.55 0.24 -3.24
N TYR A 228 26.75 0.16 -4.29
CA TYR A 228 26.46 -1.11 -4.97
C TYR A 228 27.58 -1.42 -5.98
N MET A 229 28.35 -2.48 -5.74
CA MET A 229 29.50 -2.85 -6.59
C MET A 229 29.20 -3.99 -7.56
N PHE A 230 28.30 -4.90 -7.19
CA PHE A 230 27.95 -6.07 -8.00
C PHE A 230 26.45 -6.18 -8.12
N VAL A 231 25.98 -6.45 -9.34
CA VAL A 231 24.58 -6.71 -9.64
C VAL A 231 24.40 -8.17 -10.04
N ILE A 232 23.36 -8.80 -9.49
CA ILE A 232 22.89 -10.11 -9.91
C ILE A 232 21.45 -9.89 -10.38
N GLY A 233 21.23 -9.95 -11.68
CA GLY A 233 19.90 -9.87 -12.29
C GLY A 233 19.54 -11.17 -13.00
N ASP A 234 18.27 -11.31 -13.36
CA ASP A 234 17.86 -12.25 -14.38
C ASP A 234 18.35 -11.76 -15.76
N ALA A 235 18.63 -12.71 -16.67
CA ALA A 235 19.31 -12.43 -17.93
C ALA A 235 18.33 -12.09 -19.07
N ASP A 236 17.07 -11.81 -18.76
CA ASP A 236 15.96 -11.60 -19.69
C ASP A 236 15.54 -10.14 -19.87
N SER A 237 16.26 -9.20 -19.25
CA SER A 237 16.12 -7.74 -19.44
C SER A 237 16.63 -7.23 -20.81
#